data_AF-I0Z628-F1
#
_entry.id   AF-I0Z628-F1
#
_cell.length_a   1.000
_cell.length_b   1.000
_cell.length_c   1.000
_cell.angle_alpha   90.00
_cell.angle_beta   90.00
_cell.angle_gamma   90.00
#
_symmetry.space_group_name_H-M   'P 1'
#
loop_
_entity.id
_entity.type
_entity.pdbx_description
1 polymer ?
#
loop_
_entity_poly.entity_id
_entity_poly.type
_entity_poly.pdbx_seq_one_letter_code
_entity_poly.pdbx_strand_id
1 'polypeptide(L)'
;MQVNAKASALVQFLRGLGQAPRAYALLQLAGRLVSQCECQVALSHAFAFPLAEVTAAVAAAHPDLTPILLAKLHHACVLAVPKLHVHYKGRDEAQYLKRMGYREVEAPAKGGGPPTKQHESTDQYTARMQGYILFYGALVQSERQGNPHNLSHGWQYVARLLNALPASRLSATALEAFLKAAGFRLNAAFGRQFHKLLAYIDSVFMPDLAKQGDPDARAVHSRLRSYMHDRQFLKEPEGRRMPVSDLSGREHA
;
A
#
# COMPACT_ATOMS: atom_id res chain seq x y z
N MET A 1 5.51 22.66 -9.71
CA MET A 1 5.77 21.35 -9.10
C MET A 1 5.74 20.28 -10.19
N GLN A 2 6.85 19.57 -10.40
CA GLN A 2 7.04 18.60 -11.49
C GLN A 2 5.95 17.50 -11.53
N VAL A 3 5.45 17.08 -10.37
CA VAL A 3 4.34 16.11 -10.23
C VAL A 3 3.05 16.60 -10.89
N ASN A 4 2.67 17.86 -10.64
CA ASN A 4 1.49 18.46 -11.27
C ASN A 4 1.64 18.59 -12.80
N ALA A 5 2.85 18.89 -13.28
CA ALA A 5 3.12 18.96 -14.72
C ALA A 5 2.97 17.57 -15.37
N LYS A 6 3.56 16.52 -14.78
CA LYS A 6 3.42 15.13 -15.25
C LYS A 6 1.97 14.65 -15.22
N ALA A 7 1.24 14.92 -14.14
CA ALA A 7 -0.18 14.59 -14.02
C ALA A 7 -1.01 15.29 -15.12
N SER A 8 -0.76 16.59 -15.35
CA SER A 8 -1.47 17.35 -16.37
C SER A 8 -1.18 16.83 -17.78
N ALA A 9 0.07 16.49 -18.08
CA ALA A 9 0.45 15.90 -19.36
C ALA A 9 -0.26 14.56 -19.61
N LEU A 10 -0.31 13.67 -18.60
CA LEU A 10 -1.04 12.40 -18.70
C LEU A 10 -2.54 12.62 -18.94
N VAL A 11 -3.15 13.55 -18.22
CA VAL A 11 -4.57 13.90 -18.38
C VAL A 11 -4.85 14.39 -19.80
N GLN A 12 -4.03 15.30 -20.33
CA GLN A 12 -4.22 15.82 -21.69
C GLN A 12 -4.00 14.74 -22.75
N PHE A 13 -2.98 13.90 -22.58
CA PHE A 13 -2.76 12.75 -23.45
C PHE A 13 -4.01 11.84 -23.51
N LEU A 14 -4.55 11.45 -22.35
CA LEU A 14 -5.73 10.57 -22.27
C LEU A 14 -7.00 11.21 -22.86
N ARG A 15 -7.17 12.53 -22.71
CA ARG A 15 -8.29 13.28 -23.31
C ARG A 15 -8.24 13.28 -24.84
N GLY A 16 -7.05 13.34 -25.42
CA GLY A 16 -6.85 13.30 -26.87
C GLY A 16 -7.15 11.94 -27.51
N LEU A 17 -7.30 10.88 -26.72
CA LEU A 17 -7.55 9.53 -27.22
C LEU A 17 -9.06 9.25 -27.43
N GLY A 18 -9.37 8.51 -28.50
CA GLY A 18 -10.67 7.87 -28.66
C GLY A 18 -10.96 6.83 -27.55
N GLN A 19 -12.22 6.35 -27.46
CA GLN A 19 -12.68 5.53 -26.34
C GLN A 19 -11.85 4.25 -26.12
N ALA A 20 -11.69 3.40 -27.14
CA ALA A 20 -10.98 2.13 -26.99
C ALA A 20 -9.47 2.32 -26.69
N PRO A 21 -8.72 3.19 -27.40
CA PRO A 21 -7.33 3.50 -27.04
C PRO A 21 -7.18 4.06 -25.62
N ARG A 22 -8.12 4.89 -25.16
CA ARG A 22 -8.12 5.45 -23.80
C ARG A 22 -8.30 4.36 -22.76
N ALA A 23 -9.24 3.44 -22.95
CA ALA A 23 -9.46 2.31 -22.04
C ALA A 23 -8.20 1.44 -21.92
N TYR A 24 -7.54 1.14 -23.05
CA TYR A 24 -6.27 0.41 -23.04
C TYR A 24 -5.16 1.19 -22.34
N ALA A 25 -5.04 2.51 -22.59
CA ALA A 25 -4.06 3.36 -21.93
C ALA A 25 -4.27 3.43 -20.42
N LEU A 26 -5.51 3.52 -19.94
CA LEU A 26 -5.85 3.46 -18.52
C LEU A 26 -5.48 2.11 -17.90
N LEU A 27 -5.74 1.00 -18.61
CA LEU A 27 -5.34 -0.33 -18.18
C LEU A 27 -3.82 -0.44 -18.03
N GLN A 28 -3.05 0.07 -19.00
CA GLN A 28 -1.59 0.08 -18.93
C GLN A 28 -1.08 0.99 -17.80
N LEU A 29 -1.64 2.20 -17.67
CA LEU A 29 -1.29 3.14 -16.62
C LEU A 29 -1.50 2.53 -15.23
N ALA A 30 -2.67 1.94 -14.98
CA ALA A 30 -2.95 1.25 -13.71
C ALA A 30 -1.93 0.14 -13.43
N GLY A 31 -1.52 -0.63 -14.44
CA GLY A 31 -0.49 -1.66 -14.29
C GLY A 31 0.88 -1.07 -13.90
N ARG A 32 1.26 0.05 -14.52
CA ARG A 32 2.51 0.75 -14.20
C ARG A 32 2.47 1.36 -12.79
N LEU A 33 1.36 1.97 -12.38
CA LEU A 33 1.19 2.53 -11.03
C LEU A 33 1.37 1.45 -9.95
N VAL A 34 0.72 0.29 -10.14
CA VAL A 34 0.85 -0.87 -9.23
C VAL A 34 2.29 -1.39 -9.23
N SER A 35 2.93 -1.53 -10.39
CA SER A 35 4.34 -1.94 -10.47
C SER A 35 5.29 -1.00 -9.71
N GLN A 36 5.04 0.31 -9.73
CA GLN A 36 5.87 1.28 -8.99
C GLN A 36 5.76 1.13 -7.46
N CYS A 37 4.66 0.56 -6.96
CA CYS A 37 4.52 0.28 -5.54
C CYS A 37 5.59 -0.72 -5.06
N GLU A 38 5.93 -1.71 -5.88
CA GLU A 38 6.95 -2.71 -5.55
C GLU A 38 8.36 -2.21 -5.82
N CYS A 39 8.56 -1.52 -6.95
CA CYS A 39 9.90 -1.15 -7.38
C CYS A 39 10.43 0.10 -6.70
N GLN A 40 9.56 1.04 -6.33
CA GLN A 40 9.98 2.36 -5.82
C GLN A 40 9.43 2.61 -4.43
N VAL A 41 8.13 2.38 -4.20
CA VAL A 41 7.54 2.65 -2.89
C VAL A 41 8.09 1.72 -1.82
N ALA A 42 8.30 0.43 -2.12
CA ALA A 42 8.90 -0.50 -1.18
C ALA A 42 10.36 -0.16 -0.81
N LEU A 43 11.08 0.58 -1.66
CA LEU A 43 12.45 1.04 -1.39
C LEU A 43 12.47 2.42 -0.71
N SER A 44 11.54 3.30 -1.08
CA SER A 44 11.39 4.64 -0.54
C SER A 44 9.91 4.94 -0.30
N HIS A 45 9.49 4.79 0.96
CA HIS A 45 8.09 4.95 1.36
C HIS A 45 7.53 6.35 1.00
N ALA A 46 8.37 7.39 1.04
CA ALA A 46 8.01 8.75 0.67
C ALA A 46 7.52 8.88 -0.79
N PHE A 47 7.95 7.98 -1.68
CA PHE A 47 7.51 7.95 -3.08
C PHE A 47 6.03 7.59 -3.24
N ALA A 48 5.38 7.01 -2.23
CA ALA A 48 3.95 6.72 -2.24
C ALA A 48 3.10 7.96 -2.53
N PHE A 49 3.49 9.11 -1.97
CA PHE A 49 2.75 10.37 -2.05
C PHE A 49 2.73 11.01 -3.44
N PRO A 50 3.87 11.26 -4.12
CA PRO A 50 3.85 11.75 -5.49
C PRO A 50 3.15 10.79 -6.45
N LEU A 51 3.31 9.47 -6.26
CA LEU A 51 2.62 8.47 -7.08
C LEU A 51 1.10 8.52 -6.88
N ALA A 52 0.65 8.61 -5.63
CA ALA A 52 -0.76 8.78 -5.28
C ALA A 52 -1.33 10.08 -5.83
N GLU A 53 -0.56 11.17 -5.86
CA GLU A 53 -1.07 12.45 -6.30
C GLU A 53 -1.24 12.56 -7.81
N VAL A 54 -0.33 11.95 -8.58
CA VAL A 54 -0.56 11.71 -10.02
C VAL A 54 -1.81 10.86 -10.22
N THR A 55 -1.94 9.78 -9.45
CA THR A 55 -3.07 8.85 -9.55
C THR A 55 -4.40 9.55 -9.30
N ALA A 56 -4.51 10.29 -8.20
CA ALA A 56 -5.72 11.03 -7.84
C ALA A 56 -6.05 12.11 -8.87
N ALA A 57 -5.04 12.79 -9.43
CA ALA A 57 -5.24 13.79 -10.49
C ALA A 57 -5.79 13.17 -11.78
N VAL A 58 -5.25 12.03 -12.22
CA VAL A 58 -5.75 11.32 -13.40
C VAL A 58 -7.14 10.74 -13.13
N ALA A 59 -7.35 10.13 -11.97
CA ALA A 59 -8.64 9.55 -11.59
C ALA A 59 -9.76 10.61 -11.51
N ALA A 60 -9.46 11.82 -11.04
CA ALA A 60 -10.41 12.93 -11.03
C ALA A 60 -10.84 13.35 -12.45
N ALA A 61 -9.93 13.27 -13.44
CA ALA A 61 -10.23 13.60 -14.83
C ALA A 61 -10.82 12.42 -15.63
N HIS A 62 -10.47 11.19 -15.24
CA HIS A 62 -10.87 9.94 -15.87
C HIS A 62 -11.29 8.92 -14.79
N PRO A 63 -12.55 9.01 -14.30
CA PRO A 63 -13.04 8.20 -13.18
C PRO A 63 -12.92 6.68 -13.39
N ASP A 64 -12.92 6.22 -14.65
CA ASP A 64 -12.70 4.81 -15.03
C ASP A 64 -11.37 4.25 -14.53
N LEU A 65 -10.36 5.10 -14.26
CA LEU A 65 -9.07 4.65 -13.73
C LEU A 65 -9.22 3.96 -12.36
N THR A 66 -10.08 4.47 -11.49
CA THR A 66 -10.20 4.00 -10.11
C THR A 66 -10.59 2.53 -10.00
N PRO A 67 -11.70 2.05 -10.60
CA PRO A 67 -12.04 0.63 -10.54
C PRO A 67 -10.96 -0.26 -11.17
N ILE A 68 -10.32 0.17 -12.26
CA ILE A 68 -9.23 -0.58 -12.92
C ILE A 68 -8.00 -0.68 -12.00
N LEU A 69 -7.62 0.43 -11.38
CA LEU A 69 -6.50 0.50 -10.45
C LEU A 69 -6.75 -0.37 -9.23
N LEU A 70 -7.92 -0.25 -8.60
CA LEU A 70 -8.27 -1.07 -7.44
C LEU A 70 -8.29 -2.55 -7.80
N ALA A 71 -8.83 -2.95 -8.96
CA ALA A 71 -8.79 -4.33 -9.41
C ALA A 71 -7.36 -4.87 -9.53
N LYS A 72 -6.44 -4.10 -10.13
CA LYS A 72 -5.02 -4.49 -10.23
C LYS A 72 -4.32 -4.52 -8.88
N LEU A 73 -4.58 -3.54 -8.03
CA LEU A 73 -4.00 -3.47 -6.69
C LEU A 73 -4.46 -4.65 -5.84
N HIS A 74 -5.76 -4.99 -5.86
CA HIS A 74 -6.32 -6.13 -5.14
C HIS A 74 -5.80 -7.47 -5.65
N HIS A 75 -5.58 -7.59 -6.97
CA HIS A 75 -4.96 -8.78 -7.55
C HIS A 75 -3.50 -8.94 -7.11
N ALA A 76 -2.77 -7.83 -6.98
CA ALA A 76 -1.37 -7.85 -6.57
C ALA A 76 -1.17 -7.94 -5.05
N CYS A 77 -2.12 -7.43 -4.27
CA CYS A 77 -2.04 -7.32 -2.81
C CYS A 77 -3.38 -7.69 -2.18
N VAL A 78 -3.47 -8.91 -1.65
CA VAL A 78 -4.67 -9.42 -0.97
C VAL A 78 -5.01 -8.59 0.29
N LEU A 79 -4.00 -7.97 0.91
CA LEU A 79 -4.15 -7.11 2.09
C LEU A 79 -4.77 -5.74 1.77
N ALA A 80 -4.84 -5.34 0.49
CA ALA A 80 -5.57 -4.14 0.07
C ALA A 80 -7.10 -4.36 0.08
N VAL A 81 -7.56 -5.61 0.08
CA VAL A 81 -8.99 -6.03 0.19
C VAL A 81 -9.44 -6.27 1.64
N PRO A 82 -8.59 -6.01 2.63
CA PRO A 82 -8.36 -6.84 3.83
C PRO A 82 -8.84 -8.30 3.76
N LYS A 83 -8.12 -9.14 3.02
CA LYS A 83 -8.37 -10.58 3.00
C LYS A 83 -7.12 -11.36 3.40
N LEU A 84 -7.30 -12.43 4.18
CA LEU A 84 -6.26 -13.40 4.52
C LEU A 84 -6.80 -14.81 4.26
N HIS A 85 -6.01 -15.65 3.61
CA HIS A 85 -6.34 -17.08 3.49
C HIS A 85 -5.73 -17.81 4.69
N VAL A 86 -6.50 -18.71 5.30
CA VAL A 86 -6.01 -19.58 6.38
C VAL A 86 -5.34 -20.79 5.74
N HIS A 87 -4.11 -21.08 6.15
CA HIS A 87 -3.43 -22.32 5.80
C HIS A 87 -3.76 -23.40 6.84
N TYR A 88 -4.18 -24.58 6.39
CA TYR A 88 -4.45 -25.73 7.25
C TYR A 88 -3.33 -26.76 7.09
N LYS A 89 -2.91 -27.39 8.20
CA LYS A 89 -1.94 -28.49 8.16
C LYS A 89 -2.41 -29.58 7.19
N GLY A 90 -1.49 -30.10 6.37
CA GLY A 90 -1.78 -31.14 5.37
C GLY A 90 -2.37 -30.63 4.04
N ARG A 91 -2.51 -29.31 3.86
CA ARG A 91 -2.79 -28.72 2.54
C ARG A 91 -1.49 -28.41 1.81
N ASP A 92 -1.62 -28.25 0.48
CA ASP A 92 -0.51 -27.87 -0.39
C ASP A 92 -0.08 -26.42 -0.10
N GLU A 93 1.12 -26.29 0.48
CA GLU A 93 1.74 -25.01 0.82
C GLU A 93 2.01 -24.18 -0.43
N ALA A 94 2.41 -24.79 -1.56
CA ALA A 94 2.68 -24.05 -2.79
C ALA A 94 1.40 -23.40 -3.33
N GLN A 95 0.28 -24.13 -3.31
CA GLN A 95 -1.02 -23.56 -3.67
C GLN A 95 -1.44 -22.43 -2.72
N TYR A 96 -1.16 -22.57 -1.41
CA TYR A 96 -1.44 -21.52 -0.44
C TYR A 96 -0.65 -20.24 -0.72
N LEU A 97 0.67 -20.35 -0.87
CA LEU A 97 1.57 -19.23 -1.17
C LEU A 97 1.14 -18.51 -2.46
N LYS A 98 0.83 -19.27 -3.52
CA LYS A 98 0.30 -18.73 -4.77
C LYS A 98 -1.01 -17.96 -4.56
N ARG A 99 -1.96 -18.49 -3.78
CA ARG A 99 -3.23 -17.79 -3.45
C ARG A 99 -3.04 -16.55 -2.60
N MET A 100 -2.00 -16.53 -1.78
CA MET A 100 -1.59 -15.35 -1.00
C MET A 100 -0.87 -14.30 -1.83
N GLY A 101 -0.46 -14.64 -3.06
CA GLY A 101 0.23 -13.74 -3.98
C GLY A 101 1.75 -13.73 -3.83
N TYR A 102 2.33 -14.77 -3.22
CA TYR A 102 3.77 -14.99 -3.24
C TYR A 102 4.24 -15.24 -4.68
N ARG A 103 5.39 -14.68 -5.03
CA ARG A 103 6.03 -14.88 -6.33
C ARG A 103 7.02 -16.03 -6.30
N GLU A 104 7.12 -16.72 -7.42
CA GLU A 104 8.27 -17.58 -7.69
C GLU A 104 9.47 -16.69 -8.07
N VAL A 105 10.60 -16.98 -7.46
CA VAL A 105 11.90 -16.34 -7.70
C VAL A 105 12.90 -17.43 -8.06
N GLU A 106 13.83 -17.10 -8.93
CA GLU A 106 15.00 -17.94 -9.15
C GLU A 106 15.94 -17.82 -7.96
N ALA A 107 16.39 -18.95 -7.46
CA ALA A 107 17.36 -19.01 -6.40
C ALA A 107 18.57 -19.85 -6.79
N PRO A 108 19.77 -19.50 -6.28
CA PRO A 108 20.94 -20.32 -6.48
C PRO A 108 20.67 -21.73 -5.96
N ALA A 109 20.96 -22.75 -6.76
CA ALA A 109 20.87 -24.12 -6.26
C ALA A 109 21.87 -24.32 -5.12
N LYS A 110 21.41 -24.98 -4.05
CA LYS A 110 22.30 -25.47 -3.01
C LYS A 110 23.23 -26.52 -3.64
N GLY A 111 24.49 -26.16 -3.87
CA GLY A 111 25.51 -27.05 -4.45
C GLY A 111 25.95 -26.76 -5.89
N GLY A 112 25.71 -25.55 -6.43
CA GLY A 112 26.29 -25.13 -7.71
C GLY A 112 25.58 -25.66 -8.97
N GLY A 113 24.41 -26.27 -8.82
CA GLY A 113 23.53 -26.65 -9.93
C GLY A 113 22.81 -25.44 -10.59
N PRO A 114 22.02 -25.68 -11.65
CA PRO A 114 21.21 -24.64 -12.28
C PRO A 114 20.20 -24.05 -11.29
N PRO A 115 19.87 -22.74 -11.40
CA PRO A 115 18.97 -22.07 -10.46
C PRO A 115 17.63 -22.79 -10.36
N THR A 116 17.12 -22.92 -9.13
CA THR A 116 15.83 -23.53 -8.86
C THR A 116 14.75 -22.47 -8.66
N LYS A 117 13.52 -22.77 -9.09
CA LYS A 117 12.37 -21.93 -8.76
C LYS A 117 11.94 -22.21 -7.33
N GLN A 118 11.96 -21.17 -6.50
CA GLN A 118 11.42 -21.21 -5.15
C GLN A 118 10.48 -20.03 -4.95
N HIS A 119 9.66 -20.03 -3.90
CA HIS A 119 8.89 -18.83 -3.56
C HIS A 119 9.79 -17.77 -2.93
N GLU A 120 9.43 -16.50 -3.13
CA GLU A 120 10.04 -15.38 -2.41
C GLU A 120 9.93 -15.58 -0.90
N SER A 121 10.87 -15.03 -0.13
CA SER A 121 10.80 -15.12 1.33
C SER A 121 9.61 -14.34 1.87
N THR A 122 9.13 -14.69 3.07
CA THR A 122 8.06 -13.93 3.74
C THR A 122 8.46 -12.47 3.95
N ASP A 123 9.74 -12.17 4.16
CA ASP A 123 10.24 -10.80 4.28
C ASP A 123 10.11 -10.03 2.96
N GLN A 124 10.52 -10.64 1.84
CA GLN A 124 10.37 -10.07 0.50
C GLN A 124 8.90 -9.82 0.15
N TYR A 125 8.05 -10.82 0.39
CA TYR A 125 6.61 -10.70 0.22
C TYR A 125 6.03 -9.56 1.06
N THR A 126 6.38 -9.51 2.35
CA THR A 126 5.91 -8.51 3.30
C THR A 126 6.32 -7.09 2.88
N ALA A 127 7.55 -6.91 2.39
CA ALA A 127 8.02 -5.63 1.86
C ALA A 127 7.22 -5.17 0.63
N ARG A 128 6.91 -6.07 -0.32
CA ARG A 128 6.03 -5.74 -1.46
C ARG A 128 4.64 -5.33 -1.00
N MET A 129 4.04 -6.11 -0.09
CA MET A 129 2.71 -5.82 0.45
C MET A 129 2.69 -4.45 1.15
N GLN A 130 3.73 -4.14 1.93
CA GLN A 130 3.87 -2.82 2.57
C GLN A 130 3.89 -1.68 1.55
N GLY A 131 4.63 -1.81 0.45
CA GLY A 131 4.66 -0.80 -0.62
C GLY A 131 3.28 -0.54 -1.23
N TYR A 132 2.50 -1.59 -1.47
CA TYR A 132 1.12 -1.47 -1.95
C TYR A 132 0.20 -0.74 -0.97
N ILE A 133 0.28 -1.09 0.32
CA ILE A 133 -0.58 -0.49 1.34
C ILE A 133 -0.20 0.96 1.63
N LEU A 134 1.09 1.30 1.57
CA LEU A 134 1.55 2.69 1.65
C LEU A 134 0.98 3.53 0.51
N PHE A 135 1.05 3.04 -0.73
CA PHE A 135 0.44 3.70 -1.87
C PHE A 135 -1.08 3.85 -1.70
N TYR A 136 -1.78 2.80 -1.26
CA TYR A 136 -3.21 2.86 -1.00
C TYR A 136 -3.57 3.92 0.06
N GLY A 137 -2.83 3.96 1.17
CA GLY A 137 -2.97 4.97 2.21
C GLY A 137 -2.69 6.39 1.71
N ALA A 138 -1.68 6.56 0.85
CA ALA A 138 -1.38 7.84 0.19
C ALA A 138 -2.49 8.28 -0.78
N LEU A 139 -3.10 7.34 -1.51
CA LEU A 139 -4.21 7.61 -2.43
C LEU A 139 -5.46 8.08 -1.69
N VAL A 140 -5.88 7.36 -0.63
CA VAL A 140 -7.11 7.71 0.10
C VAL A 140 -7.00 9.03 0.83
N GLN A 141 -5.80 9.42 1.28
CA GLN A 141 -5.62 10.64 2.02
C GLN A 141 -5.47 11.90 1.15
N SER A 142 -5.23 11.71 -0.16
CA SER A 142 -5.00 12.79 -1.11
C SER A 142 -6.12 13.83 -1.03
N GLU A 143 -5.72 15.10 -1.01
CA GLU A 143 -6.64 16.25 -0.98
C GLU A 143 -7.02 16.73 -2.37
N ARG A 144 -6.60 16.00 -3.41
CA ARG A 144 -6.92 16.33 -4.79
C ARG A 144 -8.44 16.41 -4.95
N GLN A 145 -8.91 17.59 -5.36
CA GLN A 145 -10.33 17.78 -5.64
C GLN A 145 -10.80 16.78 -6.70
N GLY A 146 -11.92 16.12 -6.42
CA GLY A 146 -12.46 15.10 -7.31
C GLY A 146 -11.80 13.72 -7.19
N ASN A 147 -10.95 13.47 -6.20
CA ASN A 147 -10.45 12.11 -5.93
C ASN A 147 -11.63 11.16 -5.60
N PRO A 148 -11.95 10.19 -6.48
CA PRO A 148 -13.08 9.29 -6.27
C PRO A 148 -12.85 8.28 -5.15
N HIS A 149 -11.59 8.01 -4.77
CA HIS A 149 -11.23 7.02 -3.76
C HIS A 149 -10.60 7.68 -2.53
N ASN A 150 -11.42 8.42 -1.78
CA ASN A 150 -11.00 9.30 -0.68
C ASN A 150 -10.98 8.65 0.73
N LEU A 151 -10.78 9.46 1.76
CA LEU A 151 -10.64 9.04 3.17
C LEU A 151 -11.81 8.20 3.71
N SER A 152 -13.02 8.33 3.16
CA SER A 152 -14.14 7.47 3.56
C SER A 152 -13.84 6.00 3.24
N HIS A 153 -13.25 5.73 2.08
CA HIS A 153 -12.77 4.38 1.72
C HIS A 153 -11.59 3.95 2.58
N GLY A 154 -10.75 4.89 3.00
CA GLY A 154 -9.67 4.65 3.96
C GLY A 154 -10.19 4.20 5.34
N TRP A 155 -11.23 4.87 5.86
CA TRP A 155 -11.90 4.48 7.10
C TRP A 155 -12.51 3.08 6.99
N GLN A 156 -13.25 2.82 5.90
CA GLN A 156 -13.82 1.50 5.65
C GLN A 156 -12.75 0.40 5.58
N TYR A 157 -11.62 0.68 4.93
CA TYR A 157 -10.50 -0.25 4.84
C TYR A 157 -9.97 -0.65 6.22
N VAL A 158 -9.61 0.34 7.05
CA VAL A 158 -9.02 0.04 8.37
C VAL A 158 -10.03 -0.64 9.29
N ALA A 159 -11.30 -0.24 9.24
CA ALA A 159 -12.36 -0.89 10.01
C ALA A 159 -12.55 -2.36 9.56
N ARG A 160 -12.58 -2.63 8.25
CA ARG A 160 -12.66 -4.00 7.71
C ARG A 160 -11.45 -4.84 8.10
N LEU A 161 -10.24 -4.27 8.01
CA LEU A 161 -9.01 -4.96 8.41
C LEU A 161 -9.08 -5.41 9.87
N LEU A 162 -9.44 -4.50 10.78
CA LEU A 162 -9.49 -4.78 12.22
C LEU A 162 -10.63 -5.72 12.62
N ASN A 163 -11.72 -5.75 11.85
CA ASN A 163 -12.87 -6.61 12.13
C ASN A 163 -12.77 -8.00 11.50
N ALA A 164 -12.11 -8.13 10.34
CA ALA A 164 -12.13 -9.35 9.54
C ALA A 164 -10.84 -10.17 9.61
N LEU A 165 -9.69 -9.54 9.84
CA LEU A 165 -8.41 -10.24 9.82
C LEU A 165 -7.93 -10.58 11.23
N PRO A 166 -7.39 -11.79 11.46
CA PRO A 166 -6.73 -12.12 12.71
C PRO A 166 -5.46 -11.27 12.87
N ALA A 167 -5.09 -10.98 14.11
CA ALA A 167 -3.82 -10.34 14.43
C ALA A 167 -2.66 -11.29 14.06
N SER A 168 -1.87 -10.88 13.07
CA SER A 168 -0.73 -11.64 12.52
C SER A 168 0.32 -10.68 11.99
N ARG A 169 1.52 -11.17 11.70
CA ARG A 169 2.60 -10.37 11.09
C ARG A 169 2.13 -9.59 9.84
N LEU A 170 1.33 -10.22 8.98
CA LEU A 170 0.85 -9.62 7.74
C LEU A 170 -0.21 -8.54 7.99
N SER A 171 -1.23 -8.81 8.81
CA SER A 171 -2.28 -7.82 9.11
C SER A 171 -1.72 -6.63 9.89
N ALA A 172 -0.78 -6.87 10.81
CA ALA A 172 -0.06 -5.82 11.53
C ALA A 172 0.81 -4.97 10.59
N THR A 173 1.46 -5.57 9.61
CA THR A 173 2.27 -4.83 8.63
C THR A 173 1.40 -3.96 7.73
N ALA A 174 0.27 -4.48 7.23
CA ALA A 174 -0.68 -3.70 6.47
C ALA A 174 -1.25 -2.53 7.30
N LEU A 175 -1.64 -2.79 8.56
CA LEU A 175 -2.14 -1.77 9.47
C LEU A 175 -1.10 -0.67 9.70
N GLU A 176 0.14 -1.03 10.00
CA GLU A 176 1.24 -0.09 10.23
C GLU A 176 1.52 0.78 9.00
N ALA A 177 1.64 0.14 7.83
CA ALA A 177 1.85 0.82 6.55
C ALA A 177 0.73 1.82 6.26
N PHE A 178 -0.52 1.39 6.46
CA PHE A 178 -1.69 2.21 6.20
C PHE A 178 -1.76 3.41 7.15
N LEU A 179 -1.54 3.20 8.45
CA LEU A 179 -1.56 4.28 9.44
C LEU A 179 -0.40 5.27 9.24
N LYS A 180 0.79 4.80 8.86
CA LYS A 180 1.91 5.68 8.50
C LYS A 180 1.58 6.61 7.35
N ALA A 181 0.89 6.11 6.33
CA ALA A 181 0.44 6.95 5.24
C ALA A 181 -0.76 7.81 5.67
N ALA A 182 -1.92 7.21 5.96
CA ALA A 182 -3.20 7.91 6.05
C ALA A 182 -3.56 8.42 7.46
N GLY A 183 -2.87 7.99 8.52
CA GLY A 183 -3.28 8.22 9.91
C GLY A 183 -3.37 9.70 10.28
N PHE A 184 -2.48 10.54 9.76
CA PHE A 184 -2.55 12.00 9.92
C PHE A 184 -3.90 12.58 9.50
N ARG A 185 -4.33 12.20 8.29
CA ARG A 185 -5.58 12.67 7.69
C ARG A 185 -6.81 12.01 8.29
N LEU A 186 -6.72 10.73 8.67
CA LEU A 186 -7.80 10.05 9.40
C LEU A 186 -8.04 10.69 10.77
N ASN A 187 -6.97 11.04 11.49
CA ASN A 187 -7.09 11.76 12.75
C ASN A 187 -7.77 13.12 12.56
N ALA A 188 -7.32 13.89 11.56
CA ALA A 188 -7.90 15.21 11.27
C ALA A 188 -9.38 15.12 10.88
N ALA A 189 -9.77 14.13 10.08
CA ALA A 189 -11.13 13.99 9.56
C ALA A 189 -12.12 13.35 10.56
N PHE A 190 -11.67 12.38 11.36
CA PHE A 190 -12.55 11.56 12.20
C PHE A 190 -12.36 11.77 13.71
N GLY A 191 -11.33 12.52 14.13
CA GLY A 191 -11.10 12.97 15.50
C GLY A 191 -11.27 11.86 16.53
N ARG A 192 -12.27 12.00 17.41
CA ARG A 192 -12.55 11.04 18.50
C ARG A 192 -12.81 9.62 18.00
N GLN A 193 -13.43 9.44 16.82
CA GLN A 193 -13.67 8.09 16.31
C GLN A 193 -12.36 7.41 15.92
N PHE A 194 -11.42 8.14 15.33
CA PHE A 194 -10.09 7.60 15.04
C PHE A 194 -9.34 7.21 16.33
N HIS A 195 -9.48 8.01 17.40
CA HIS A 195 -8.88 7.65 18.70
C HIS A 195 -9.49 6.39 19.32
N LYS A 196 -10.80 6.14 19.16
CA LYS A 196 -11.40 4.86 19.57
C LYS A 196 -10.82 3.67 18.80
N LEU A 197 -10.55 3.87 17.50
CA LEU A 197 -9.89 2.87 16.67
C LEU A 197 -8.46 2.60 17.15
N LEU A 198 -7.68 3.64 17.47
CA LEU A 198 -6.34 3.48 18.06
C LEU A 198 -6.40 2.77 19.43
N ALA A 199 -7.38 3.11 20.27
CA ALA A 199 -7.57 2.42 21.55
C ALA A 199 -7.87 0.93 21.35
N TYR A 200 -8.71 0.57 20.37
CA TYR A 200 -8.93 -0.84 20.02
C TYR A 200 -7.66 -1.53 19.54
N ILE A 201 -6.84 -0.86 18.72
CA ILE A 201 -5.56 -1.41 18.28
C ILE A 201 -4.68 -1.73 19.49
N ASP A 202 -4.56 -0.79 20.44
CA ASP A 202 -3.72 -0.95 21.62
C ASP A 202 -4.25 -2.01 22.60
N SER A 203 -5.55 -2.01 22.89
CA SER A 203 -6.14 -2.86 23.92
C SER A 203 -6.56 -4.26 23.44
N VAL A 204 -6.73 -4.47 22.14
CA VAL A 204 -7.21 -5.74 21.58
C VAL A 204 -6.22 -6.30 20.56
N PHE A 205 -5.99 -5.59 19.45
CA PHE A 205 -5.21 -6.11 18.33
C PHE A 205 -3.76 -6.42 18.71
N MET A 206 -3.11 -5.52 19.45
CA MET A 206 -1.70 -5.66 19.85
C MET A 206 -1.48 -6.80 20.86
N PRO A 207 -2.29 -6.96 21.93
CA PRO A 207 -2.25 -8.14 22.77
C PRO A 207 -2.46 -9.44 21.99
N ASP A 208 -3.42 -9.48 21.07
CA ASP A 208 -3.70 -10.67 20.27
C ASP A 208 -2.55 -11.01 19.31
N LEU A 209 -1.88 -10.01 18.76
CA LEU A 209 -0.64 -10.17 17.99
C LEU A 209 0.49 -10.76 18.85
N ALA A 210 0.67 -10.27 20.07
CA ALA A 210 1.69 -10.76 20.98
C ALA A 210 1.44 -12.23 21.39
N LYS A 211 0.17 -12.62 21.60
CA LYS A 211 -0.23 -14.01 21.93
C LYS A 211 0.11 -15.01 20.83
N GLN A 212 0.23 -14.58 19.57
CA GLN A 212 0.64 -15.49 18.49
C GLN A 212 2.04 -16.06 18.69
N GLY A 213 2.89 -15.39 19.48
CA GLY A 213 4.25 -15.85 19.76
C GLY A 213 5.19 -15.83 18.54
N ASP A 214 4.78 -15.22 17.44
CA ASP A 214 5.57 -15.09 16.21
C ASP A 214 6.77 -14.14 16.44
N PRO A 215 8.03 -14.64 16.42
CA PRO A 215 9.22 -13.82 16.62
C PRO A 215 9.36 -12.72 15.57
N ASP A 216 8.92 -12.97 14.35
CA ASP A 216 9.04 -12.04 13.22
C ASP A 216 8.01 -10.91 13.30
N ALA A 217 6.92 -11.11 14.05
CA ALA A 217 5.93 -10.08 14.33
C ALA A 217 6.40 -9.04 15.35
N ARG A 218 7.46 -9.32 16.15
CA ARG A 218 7.95 -8.43 17.21
C ARG A 218 8.35 -7.06 16.68
N ALA A 219 8.99 -7.01 15.51
CA ALA A 219 9.44 -5.77 14.92
C ALA A 219 8.27 -4.85 14.53
N VAL A 220 7.23 -5.40 13.86
CA VAL A 220 6.05 -4.61 13.49
C VAL A 220 5.20 -4.24 14.71
N HIS A 221 5.10 -5.13 15.69
CA HIS A 221 4.47 -4.84 16.97
C HIS A 221 5.16 -3.66 17.66
N SER A 222 6.50 -3.64 17.75
CA SER A 222 7.23 -2.50 18.32
C SER A 222 6.97 -1.20 17.56
N ARG A 223 6.99 -1.23 16.22
CA ARG A 223 6.74 -0.04 15.40
C ARG A 223 5.31 0.51 15.56
N LEU A 224 4.29 -0.36 15.62
CA LEU A 224 2.91 0.06 15.88
C LEU A 224 2.77 0.69 17.26
N ARG A 225 3.42 0.12 18.29
CA ARG A 225 3.44 0.69 19.63
C ARG A 225 4.07 2.07 19.63
N SER A 226 5.26 2.23 19.03
CA SER A 226 5.93 3.53 18.91
C SER A 226 5.09 4.55 18.12
N TYR A 227 4.45 4.13 17.02
CA TYR A 227 3.56 4.99 16.25
C TYR A 227 2.45 5.61 17.11
N MET A 228 1.81 4.79 17.96
CA MET A 228 0.75 5.24 18.86
C MET A 228 1.29 6.08 20.02
N HIS A 229 2.33 5.61 20.69
CA HIS A 229 2.96 6.28 21.84
C HIS A 229 3.48 7.67 21.46
N ASP A 230 4.20 7.77 20.34
CA ASP A 230 4.80 9.02 19.87
C ASP A 230 3.77 9.91 19.13
N ARG A 231 2.51 9.47 19.09
CA ARG A 231 1.37 10.13 18.43
C ARG A 231 1.72 10.56 17.01
N GLN A 232 2.35 9.67 16.23
CA GLN A 232 2.83 10.00 14.89
C GLN A 232 1.69 10.39 13.94
N PHE A 233 0.45 9.97 14.22
CA PHE A 233 -0.76 10.43 13.54
C PHE A 233 -1.08 11.93 13.72
N LEU A 234 -0.33 12.67 14.53
CA LEU A 234 -0.40 14.14 14.59
C LEU A 234 0.60 14.83 13.66
N LYS A 235 1.60 14.10 13.18
CA LYS A 235 2.67 14.62 12.33
C LYS A 235 2.31 14.32 10.88
N GLU A 236 2.58 15.28 10.01
CA GLU A 236 2.43 15.07 8.59
C GLU A 236 3.43 14.00 8.11
N PRO A 237 3.01 13.00 7.33
CA PRO A 237 3.90 11.93 6.91
C PRO A 237 4.95 12.43 5.91
N GLU A 238 6.15 11.86 6.00
CA GLU A 238 7.27 12.19 5.12
C GLU A 238 6.92 11.92 3.65
N GLY A 239 7.33 12.83 2.75
CA GLY A 239 7.03 12.76 1.32
C GLY A 239 5.69 13.38 0.92
N ARG A 240 4.77 13.63 1.86
CA ARG A 240 3.47 14.27 1.56
C ARG A 240 3.62 15.69 1.02
N ARG A 241 4.49 16.50 1.64
CA ARG A 241 4.89 17.79 1.09
C ARG A 241 5.99 17.57 0.07
N MET A 242 5.61 17.53 -1.20
CA MET A 242 6.58 17.40 -2.29
C MET A 242 7.31 18.74 -2.50
N PRO A 243 8.64 18.76 -2.60
CA PRO A 243 9.38 19.97 -2.93
C PRO A 243 9.01 20.50 -4.32
N VAL A 244 9.14 21.82 -4.51
CA VAL A 244 8.73 22.50 -5.75
C VAL A 244 9.61 22.08 -6.95
N SER A 245 10.88 21.78 -6.68
CA SER A 245 11.89 21.33 -7.65
C SER A 245 12.45 19.95 -7.27
N ASP A 246 12.71 19.14 -8.29
CA ASP A 246 13.39 17.86 -8.18
C ASP A 246 14.89 18.10 -7.89
N LEU A 247 15.36 17.68 -6.72
CA LEU A 247 16.79 17.77 -6.36
C LEU A 247 17.60 16.60 -6.93
N SER A 248 16.94 15.54 -7.40
CA SER A 248 17.63 14.32 -7.90
C SER A 248 18.35 14.51 -9.25
N GLY A 249 18.10 15.62 -9.94
CA GLY A 249 18.77 15.95 -11.20
C GLY A 249 20.02 16.83 -11.06
N ARG A 250 20.45 17.19 -9.84
CA ARG A 250 21.56 18.13 -9.62
C ARG A 250 22.88 17.51 -9.18
N GLU A 251 22.95 16.20 -8.96
CA GLU A 251 24.18 15.53 -8.49
C GLU A 251 25.10 15.01 -9.61
N HIS A 252 24.81 15.33 -10.88
CA HIS A 252 25.61 14.90 -12.04
C HIS A 252 25.91 16.01 -13.07
N ALA A 253 26.08 17.25 -12.63
CA ALA A 253 26.55 18.35 -13.48
C ALA A 253 27.92 18.85 -13.03
#